data_AF-T1GAM9-F1
#
_entry.id   AF-T1GAM9-F1
#
_cell.length_a   1.000
_cell.length_b   1.000
_cell.length_c   1.000
_cell.angle_alpha   90.00
_cell.angle_beta   90.00
_cell.angle_gamma   90.00
#
_symmetry.space_group_name_H-M   'P 1'
#
loop_
_entity.id
_entity.type
_entity.pdbx_description
1 polymer ?
#
loop_
_entity_poly.entity_id
_entity_poly.type
_entity_poly.pdbx_seq_one_letter_code
_entity_poly.pdbx_strand_id
1 'polypeptide(L)'
;MGPPHRKTSLPKHSEVKKRFLEICDTTFSDEVKSALRLPAFDSYEWEDAEIIHLMQTMFCDLGFIDKFNIPISTLREWLYEVYKHYNEVPFHNFRHCFCVAQMMYAITKQANLISRLGELECLILLVSCICHDLDHPGYNNIYQINARTELAL
;
A
#
# COMPACT_ATOMS: atom_id res chain seq x y z
N MET A 1 -26.09 -7.32 -5.76
CA MET A 1 -25.31 -8.24 -4.91
C MET A 1 -23.85 -7.87 -5.14
N GLY A 2 -23.10 -7.51 -4.10
CA GLY A 2 -21.69 -7.11 -4.27
C GLY A 2 -20.80 -8.26 -4.75
N PRO A 3 -19.60 -7.98 -5.27
CA PRO A 3 -18.69 -9.02 -5.73
C PRO A 3 -18.36 -10.01 -4.59
N PRO A 4 -18.33 -11.33 -4.86
CA PRO A 4 -18.11 -12.36 -3.84
C PRO A 4 -16.73 -12.30 -3.15
N HIS A 5 -15.79 -11.51 -3.67
CA HIS A 5 -14.41 -11.41 -3.20
C HIS A 5 -14.11 -10.17 -2.37
N ARG A 6 -15.11 -9.33 -2.06
CA ARG A 6 -14.88 -8.18 -1.19
C ARG A 6 -14.38 -8.67 0.16
N LYS A 7 -13.36 -8.00 0.71
CA LYS A 7 -12.86 -8.22 2.09
C LYS A 7 -14.00 -8.00 3.09
N THR A 8 -14.80 -9.03 3.34
CA THR A 8 -16.01 -8.96 4.16
C THR A 8 -15.80 -9.53 5.56
N SER A 9 -14.63 -10.12 5.85
CA SER A 9 -14.31 -10.62 7.19
C SER A 9 -13.90 -9.46 8.13
N LEU A 10 -14.93 -8.77 8.64
CA LEU A 10 -14.80 -7.78 9.73
C LEU A 10 -13.87 -8.23 10.89
N PRO A 11 -13.81 -9.52 11.28
CA PRO A 11 -12.86 -9.98 12.29
C PRO A 11 -11.39 -9.79 11.89
N LYS A 12 -11.00 -10.16 10.66
CA LYS A 12 -9.63 -10.02 10.16
C LYS A 12 -9.20 -8.56 10.14
N HIS A 13 -10.08 -7.65 9.72
CA HIS A 13 -9.79 -6.21 9.73
C HIS A 13 -9.50 -5.66 11.12
N SER A 14 -10.34 -6.05 12.08
CA SER A 14 -10.21 -5.59 13.47
C SER A 14 -8.90 -6.06 14.11
N GLU A 15 -8.51 -7.31 13.83
CA GLU A 15 -7.24 -7.88 14.29
C GLU A 15 -6.03 -7.17 13.68
N VAL A 16 -6.02 -6.97 12.35
CA VAL A 16 -4.94 -6.23 11.67
C VAL A 16 -4.86 -4.80 12.19
N LYS A 17 -5.98 -4.11 12.42
CA LYS A 17 -5.96 -2.75 13.00
C LYS A 17 -5.34 -2.75 14.38
N LYS A 18 -5.78 -3.67 15.25
CA LYS A 18 -5.24 -3.79 16.61
C LYS A 18 -3.73 -4.02 16.58
N ARG A 19 -3.28 -5.00 15.78
CA ARG A 19 -1.85 -5.31 15.65
C ARG A 19 -1.05 -4.14 15.09
N PHE A 20 -1.59 -3.45 14.09
CA PHE A 20 -0.94 -2.27 13.53
C PHE A 20 -0.77 -1.15 14.57
N LEU A 21 -1.78 -0.88 15.38
CA LEU A 21 -1.71 0.13 16.45
C LEU A 21 -0.69 -0.23 17.55
N GLU A 22 -0.40 -1.51 17.76
CA GLU A 22 0.65 -1.95 18.70
C GLU A 22 2.06 -1.65 18.18
N ILE A 23 2.25 -1.60 16.86
CA ILE A 23 3.58 -1.48 16.23
C ILE A 23 3.83 -0.14 15.54
N CYS A 24 2.81 0.67 15.26
CA CYS A 24 2.93 1.83 14.36
C CYS A 24 3.84 2.96 14.87
N ASP A 25 4.10 3.02 16.18
CA ASP A 25 5.03 3.96 16.82
C ASP A 25 6.44 3.40 16.98
N THR A 26 6.65 2.13 16.63
CA THR A 26 7.98 1.51 16.66
C THR A 26 8.79 1.88 15.41
N THR A 27 10.03 1.41 15.37
CA THR A 27 10.94 1.62 14.24
C THR A 27 11.57 0.30 13.88
N PHE A 28 11.47 -0.07 12.61
CA PHE A 28 12.19 -1.25 12.08
C PHE A 28 13.71 -1.08 12.21
N SER A 29 14.42 -2.20 12.28
CA SER A 29 15.89 -2.19 12.31
C SER A 29 16.47 -1.60 11.02
N ASP A 30 17.74 -1.19 11.07
CA ASP A 30 18.41 -0.59 9.92
C ASP A 30 18.62 -1.61 8.79
N GLU A 31 18.73 -2.90 9.11
CA GLU A 31 18.77 -3.99 8.14
C GLU A 31 17.47 -4.06 7.35
N VAL A 32 16.32 -4.01 8.03
CA VAL A 32 15.00 -4.04 7.40
C VAL A 32 14.78 -2.80 6.53
N LYS A 33 15.12 -1.60 7.05
CA LYS A 33 15.02 -0.36 6.27
C LYS A 33 15.91 -0.37 5.04
N SER A 34 17.11 -0.94 5.15
CA SER A 34 18.04 -1.07 4.03
C SER A 34 17.53 -2.06 3.00
N ALA A 35 17.01 -3.21 3.43
CA ALA A 35 16.38 -4.19 2.56
C ALA A 35 15.15 -3.61 1.83
N LEU A 36 14.32 -2.82 2.51
CA LEU A 36 13.13 -2.18 1.95
C LEU A 36 13.44 -1.26 0.76
N ARG A 37 14.68 -0.78 0.64
CA ARG A 37 15.14 0.08 -0.48
C ARG A 37 15.59 -0.72 -1.70
N LEU A 38 15.59 -2.05 -1.63
CA LEU A 38 16.06 -2.94 -2.68
C LEU A 38 14.89 -3.63 -3.40
N PRO A 39 15.01 -3.91 -4.71
CA PRO A 39 13.97 -4.62 -5.46
C PRO A 39 13.81 -6.08 -5.02
N ALA A 40 14.79 -6.61 -4.27
CA ALA A 40 14.83 -7.98 -3.77
C ALA A 40 14.15 -8.15 -2.40
N PHE A 41 13.47 -7.12 -1.88
CA PHE A 41 12.75 -7.20 -0.61
C PHE A 41 11.63 -8.26 -0.69
N ASP A 42 11.68 -9.25 0.20
CA ASP A 42 10.64 -10.29 0.24
C ASP A 42 9.44 -9.82 1.06
N SER A 43 8.35 -9.52 0.37
CA SER A 43 7.09 -9.10 0.98
C SER A 43 6.31 -10.22 1.66
N TYR A 44 6.64 -11.50 1.42
CA TYR A 44 5.94 -12.65 2.00
C TYR A 44 6.38 -12.98 3.42
N GLU A 45 7.52 -12.44 3.88
CA GLU A 45 8.00 -12.58 5.26
C GLU A 45 7.20 -11.74 6.27
N TRP A 46 6.28 -10.90 5.80
CA TRP A 46 5.59 -9.89 6.61
C TRP A 46 4.07 -10.05 6.59
N GLU A 47 3.44 -9.89 7.75
CA GLU A 47 2.00 -9.86 7.91
C GLU A 47 1.42 -8.51 7.47
N ASP A 48 0.09 -8.45 7.30
CA ASP A 48 -0.59 -7.26 6.79
C ASP A 48 -0.39 -6.03 7.68
N ALA A 49 -0.35 -6.19 9.01
CA ALA A 49 -0.08 -5.08 9.94
C ALA A 49 1.34 -4.51 9.78
N GLU A 50 2.34 -5.38 9.59
CA GLU A 50 3.73 -4.97 9.38
C GLU A 50 3.90 -4.31 8.02
N ILE A 51 3.18 -4.76 6.99
CA ILE A 51 3.20 -4.12 5.67
C ILE A 51 2.61 -2.71 5.71
N ILE A 52 1.52 -2.48 6.45
CA ILE A 52 1.01 -1.13 6.69
C ILE A 52 2.09 -0.27 7.37
N HIS A 53 2.82 -0.83 8.35
CA HIS A 53 3.90 -0.13 9.03
C HIS A 53 5.13 0.11 8.12
N LEU A 54 5.46 -0.81 7.21
CA LEU A 54 6.51 -0.65 6.20
C LEU A 54 6.13 0.47 5.21
N MET A 55 4.87 0.54 4.78
CA MET A 55 4.37 1.66 3.96
C MET A 55 4.50 2.99 4.72
N GLN A 56 4.07 3.06 5.99
CA GLN A 56 4.27 4.26 6.82
C GLN A 56 5.76 4.65 6.86
N THR A 57 6.65 3.67 7.02
CA THR A 57 8.11 3.88 7.06
C THR A 57 8.62 4.51 5.76
N MET A 58 8.09 4.16 4.60
CA MET A 58 8.46 4.79 3.32
C MET A 58 8.13 6.29 3.30
N PHE A 59 6.94 6.69 3.78
CA PHE A 59 6.55 8.12 3.84
C PHE A 59 7.45 8.92 4.79
N CYS A 60 7.79 8.34 5.95
CA CYS A 60 8.70 8.96 6.90
C CYS A 60 10.12 9.07 6.31
N ASP A 61 10.65 8.00 5.71
CA ASP A 61 12.02 7.97 5.16
C ASP A 61 12.21 8.90 3.95
N LEU A 62 11.15 9.11 3.15
CA LEU A 62 11.16 10.08 2.06
C LEU A 62 10.94 11.52 2.53
N GLY A 63 10.67 11.76 3.82
CA GLY A 63 10.44 13.09 4.39
C GLY A 63 9.09 13.70 4.01
N PHE A 64 8.14 12.92 3.51
CA PHE A 64 6.86 13.43 3.02
C PHE A 64 5.95 13.93 4.14
N ILE A 65 6.05 13.34 5.34
CA ILE A 65 5.29 13.76 6.52
C ILE A 65 5.51 15.25 6.79
N ASP A 66 6.77 15.63 7.00
CA ASP A 66 7.13 17.00 7.35
C ASP A 66 6.96 17.94 6.14
N LYS A 67 7.40 17.50 4.95
CA LYS A 67 7.36 18.32 3.74
C LYS A 67 5.94 18.79 3.39
N PHE A 68 4.95 17.91 3.56
CA PHE A 68 3.56 18.16 3.17
C PHE A 68 2.64 18.36 4.37
N ASN A 69 3.18 18.47 5.59
CA ASN A 69 2.43 18.61 6.84
C ASN A 69 1.33 17.54 6.99
N ILE A 70 1.66 16.28 6.68
CA ILE A 70 0.71 15.16 6.79
C ILE A 70 0.70 14.71 8.25
N PRO A 71 -0.41 14.86 9.00
CA PRO A 71 -0.47 14.33 10.36
C PRO A 71 -0.26 12.81 10.33
N ILE A 72 0.64 12.28 11.17
CA ILE A 72 0.97 10.85 11.16
C ILE A 72 -0.26 9.97 11.42
N SER A 73 -1.19 10.44 12.25
CA SER A 73 -2.48 9.79 12.50
C SER A 73 -3.36 9.69 11.26
N THR A 74 -3.36 10.74 10.42
CA THR A 74 -4.07 10.75 9.13
C THR A 74 -3.45 9.75 8.16
N LEU A 75 -2.12 9.69 8.07
CA LEU A 75 -1.45 8.69 7.22
C LEU A 75 -1.79 7.25 7.68
N ARG A 76 -1.73 7.00 8.99
CA ARG A 76 -2.05 5.68 9.59
C ARG A 76 -3.46 5.22 9.27
N GLU A 77 -4.46 6.09 9.47
CA GLU A 77 -5.84 5.75 9.17
C GLU A 77 -6.04 5.57 7.66
N TRP A 78 -5.44 6.43 6.83
CA TRP A 78 -5.52 6.29 5.38
C TRP A 78 -4.93 4.97 4.87
N LEU A 79 -3.73 4.58 5.33
CA LEU A 79 -3.13 3.29 4.95
C LEU A 79 -4.00 2.10 5.38
N TYR A 80 -4.60 2.17 6.57
CA TYR A 80 -5.53 1.16 7.04
C TYR A 80 -6.83 1.12 6.20
N GLU A 81 -7.37 2.28 5.82
CA GLU A 81 -8.51 2.35 4.90
C GLU A 81 -8.18 1.74 3.54
N VAL A 82 -7.02 2.07 2.96
CA VAL A 82 -6.53 1.45 1.72
C VAL A 82 -6.48 -0.08 1.86
N TYR A 83 -5.88 -0.60 2.94
CA TYR A 83 -5.82 -2.05 3.19
C TYR A 83 -7.20 -2.73 3.14
N LYS A 84 -8.21 -2.13 3.78
CA LYS A 84 -9.58 -2.67 3.81
C LYS A 84 -10.25 -2.71 2.43
N HIS A 85 -9.85 -1.80 1.54
CA HIS A 85 -10.45 -1.65 0.21
C HIS A 85 -9.71 -2.43 -0.88
N TYR A 86 -8.63 -3.15 -0.56
CA TYR A 86 -8.08 -4.18 -1.43
C TYR A 86 -8.77 -5.53 -1.19
N ASN A 87 -9.37 -6.10 -2.23
CA ASN A 87 -10.10 -7.37 -2.15
C ASN A 87 -9.17 -8.59 -1.96
N GLU A 88 -9.70 -9.66 -1.38
CA GLU A 88 -8.99 -10.95 -1.24
C GLU A 88 -9.12 -11.75 -2.54
N VAL A 89 -8.40 -11.33 -3.56
CA VAL A 89 -8.29 -12.02 -4.84
C VAL A 89 -6.88 -12.62 -4.99
N PRO A 90 -6.68 -13.67 -5.82
CA PRO A 90 -5.40 -14.36 -5.87
C PRO A 90 -4.18 -13.50 -6.23
N PHE A 91 -4.37 -12.41 -6.99
CA PHE A 91 -3.27 -11.57 -7.48
C PHE A 91 -3.41 -10.08 -7.11
N HIS A 92 -4.43 -9.37 -7.63
CA HIS A 92 -4.64 -7.92 -7.41
C HIS A 92 -5.16 -7.60 -5.99
N ASN A 93 -4.40 -8.01 -4.98
CA ASN A 93 -4.70 -7.88 -3.56
C ASN A 93 -3.74 -6.88 -2.89
N PHE A 94 -3.86 -6.72 -1.57
CA PHE A 94 -3.06 -5.76 -0.82
C PHE A 94 -1.54 -6.06 -0.88
N ARG A 95 -1.14 -7.33 -1.03
CA ARG A 95 0.28 -7.69 -1.18
C ARG A 95 0.83 -7.20 -2.52
N HIS A 96 0.08 -7.37 -3.60
CA HIS A 96 0.45 -6.80 -4.91
C HIS A 96 0.59 -5.27 -4.86
N CYS A 97 -0.37 -4.59 -4.23
CA CYS A 97 -0.28 -3.16 -3.95
C CYS A 97 1.04 -2.78 -3.25
N PHE A 98 1.39 -3.50 -2.18
CA PHE A 98 2.66 -3.29 -1.50
C PHE A 98 3.87 -3.48 -2.41
N CYS A 99 3.92 -4.56 -3.20
CA CYS A 99 5.04 -4.81 -4.12
C CYS A 99 5.24 -3.65 -5.11
N VAL A 100 4.15 -3.11 -5.68
CA VAL A 100 4.22 -1.97 -6.60
C VAL A 100 4.71 -0.70 -5.89
N ALA A 101 4.17 -0.41 -4.70
CA ALA A 101 4.58 0.75 -3.90
C ALA A 101 6.03 0.65 -3.42
N GLN A 102 6.45 -0.53 -2.95
CA GLN A 102 7.81 -0.81 -2.48
C GLN A 102 8.82 -0.70 -3.63
N MET A 103 8.49 -1.21 -4.82
CA MET A 103 9.32 -1.03 -6.00
C MET A 103 9.48 0.44 -6.37
N MET A 104 8.40 1.23 -6.34
CA MET A 104 8.46 2.67 -6.59
C MET A 104 9.33 3.40 -5.55
N TYR A 105 9.22 3.03 -4.28
CA TYR A 105 10.10 3.52 -3.22
C TYR A 105 11.58 3.17 -3.49
N ALA A 106 11.88 1.92 -3.84
CA ALA A 106 13.23 1.48 -4.20
C ALA A 106 13.80 2.26 -5.39
N ILE A 107 13.02 2.45 -6.45
CA ILE A 107 13.40 3.27 -7.62
C ILE A 107 13.64 4.72 -7.19
N THR A 108 12.75 5.29 -6.37
CA THR A 108 12.87 6.66 -5.87
C THR A 108 14.19 6.89 -5.14
N LYS A 109 14.60 5.93 -4.28
CA LYS A 109 15.87 6.00 -3.54
C LYS A 109 17.08 5.77 -4.45
N GLN A 110 17.06 4.75 -5.31
CA GLN A 110 18.21 4.36 -6.13
C GLN A 110 18.49 5.33 -7.29
N ALA A 111 17.44 5.85 -7.92
CA ALA A 111 17.57 6.82 -9.02
C ALA A 111 17.60 8.28 -8.52
N ASN A 112 17.54 8.50 -7.20
CA ASN A 112 17.48 9.82 -6.58
C ASN A 112 16.36 10.69 -7.17
N LEU A 113 15.16 10.13 -7.32
CA LEU A 113 14.07 10.77 -8.06
C LEU A 113 13.59 12.07 -7.43
N ILE A 114 13.65 12.20 -6.10
CA ILE A 114 13.29 13.44 -5.41
C ILE A 114 14.08 14.63 -5.98
N SER A 115 15.39 14.46 -6.20
CA SER A 115 16.24 15.53 -6.76
C SER A 115 15.95 15.83 -8.24
N ARG A 116 15.33 14.91 -8.97
CA ARG A 116 15.13 14.97 -10.42
C ARG A 116 13.74 15.43 -10.81
N LEU A 117 12.73 14.97 -10.06
CA LEU A 117 11.31 15.21 -10.34
C LEU A 117 10.68 16.19 -9.36
N GLY A 118 11.18 16.25 -8.12
CA GLY A 118 10.57 16.99 -7.01
C GLY A 118 9.89 16.07 -6.00
N GLU A 119 9.72 16.57 -4.77
CA GLU A 119 9.05 15.83 -3.70
C GLU A 119 7.58 15.55 -4.01
N LEU A 120 6.89 16.50 -4.66
CA LEU A 120 5.45 16.38 -4.95
C LEU A 120 5.18 15.27 -5.97
N GLU A 121 5.96 15.24 -7.04
CA GLU A 121 5.90 14.22 -8.08
C GLU A 121 6.19 12.84 -7.48
N CYS A 122 7.17 12.73 -6.59
CA CYS A 122 7.48 11.46 -5.92
C CYS A 122 6.37 11.03 -4.92
N LEU A 123 5.73 11.98 -4.23
CA LEU A 123 4.55 11.70 -3.41
C LEU A 123 3.41 11.18 -4.28
N ILE A 124 3.13 11.83 -5.41
CA ILE A 124 2.09 11.43 -6.38
C ILE A 124 2.38 10.01 -6.87
N LEU A 125 3.62 9.69 -7.25
CA LEU A 125 4.02 8.36 -7.69
C LEU A 125 3.74 7.30 -6.62
N LEU A 126 4.19 7.54 -5.38
CA LEU A 126 4.00 6.57 -4.29
C LEU A 126 2.51 6.36 -3.96
N VAL A 127 1.74 7.44 -3.83
CA VAL A 127 0.29 7.37 -3.58
C VAL A 127 -0.44 6.68 -4.73
N SER A 128 -0.07 6.97 -5.98
CA SER A 128 -0.66 6.32 -7.15
C SER A 128 -0.41 4.81 -7.13
N CYS A 129 0.81 4.38 -6.83
CA CYS A 129 1.14 2.96 -6.68
C CYS A 129 0.30 2.27 -5.59
N ILE A 130 0.11 2.93 -4.45
CA ILE A 130 -0.69 2.40 -3.33
C ILE A 130 -2.17 2.27 -3.72
N CYS A 131 -2.70 3.17 -4.55
CA CYS A 131 -4.12 3.22 -4.88
C CYS A 131 -4.53 2.53 -6.20
N HIS A 132 -3.58 2.11 -7.04
CA HIS A 132 -3.85 1.80 -8.46
C HIS A 132 -4.88 0.68 -8.71
N ASP A 133 -4.99 -0.30 -7.80
CA ASP A 133 -5.84 -1.49 -7.94
C ASP A 133 -6.90 -1.58 -6.81
N LEU A 134 -7.25 -0.45 -6.18
CA LEU A 134 -8.29 -0.43 -5.14
C LEU A 134 -9.61 -1.02 -5.65
N ASP A 135 -10.24 -1.84 -4.81
CA ASP A 135 -11.49 -2.59 -5.07
C ASP A 135 -11.46 -3.46 -6.35
N HIS A 136 -10.27 -3.85 -6.84
CA HIS A 136 -10.17 -4.70 -8.03
C HIS A 136 -10.94 -6.03 -7.82
N PRO A 137 -11.86 -6.42 -8.72
CA PRO A 137 -12.79 -7.54 -8.48
C PRO A 137 -12.20 -8.92 -8.78
N GLY A 138 -10.97 -8.97 -9.30
CA GLY A 138 -10.29 -10.20 -9.71
C GLY A 138 -10.51 -10.58 -11.18
N TYR A 139 -11.30 -9.78 -11.92
CA TYR A 139 -11.57 -9.96 -13.35
C TYR A 139 -11.22 -8.70 -14.12
N ASN A 140 -10.55 -8.87 -15.26
CA ASN A 140 -10.11 -7.77 -16.10
C ASN A 140 -11.27 -7.08 -16.85
N ASN A 141 -10.97 -5.97 -17.53
CA ASN A 141 -11.95 -5.15 -18.23
C ASN A 141 -12.72 -5.91 -19.32
N ILE A 142 -12.08 -6.84 -20.03
CA ILE A 142 -12.74 -7.65 -21.07
C ILE A 142 -13.89 -8.45 -20.47
N TYR A 143 -13.68 -9.05 -19.28
CA TYR A 143 -14.75 -9.73 -18.57
C TYR A 143 -15.87 -8.77 -18.18
N GLN A 144 -15.56 -7.61 -17.58
CA GLN A 144 -16.58 -6.65 -17.12
C GLN A 144 -17.49 -6.20 -18.28
N ILE A 145 -16.89 -5.87 -19.44
CA ILE A 145 -17.61 -5.45 -20.64
C ILE A 145 -18.49 -6.59 -21.18
N ASN A 146 -17.92 -7.79 -21.34
CA ASN A 146 -18.63 -8.92 -21.93
C ASN A 146 -19.76 -9.44 -21.02
N ALA A 147 -19.55 -9.41 -19.71
CA ALA A 147 -20.53 -9.82 -18.71
C ALA A 147 -21.53 -8.70 -18.37
N ARG A 148 -21.34 -7.47 -18.89
CA ARG A 148 -22.18 -6.29 -18.63
C ARG A 148 -22.39 -6.04 -17.13
N THR A 149 -21.30 -6.08 -16.38
CA THR A 149 -21.33 -5.82 -14.95
C THR A 149 -21.60 -4.33 -14.67
N GLU A 150 -21.99 -4.01 -13.43
CA GLU A 150 -22.24 -2.62 -13.00
C GLU A 150 -21.04 -1.70 -13.23
N LEU A 151 -19.80 -2.20 -13.14
CA LEU A 151 -18.59 -1.43 -13.40
C LEU A 151 -18.42 -1.01 -14.88
N ALA A 152 -19.09 -1.70 -15.80
CA ALA A 152 -18.98 -1.46 -17.25
C ALA A 152 -20.19 -0.75 -17.86
N LEU A 153 -21.23 -0.48 -17.06
CA LEU A 153 -22.46 0.23 -17.46
C LEU A 153 -22.37 1.72 -17.12
#